data_AF-A0AAW4BMR9-F1
#
_entry.id   AF-A0AAW4BMR9-F1
#
_cell.length_a   1.000
_cell.length_b   1.000
_cell.length_c   1.000
_cell.angle_alpha   90.00
_cell.angle_beta   90.00
_cell.angle_gamma   90.00
#
_symmetry.space_group_name_H-M   'P 1'
#
loop_
_entity.id
_entity.type
_entity.pdbx_description
1 polymer ?
#
loop_
_entity_poly.entity_id
_entity_poly.type
_entity_poly.pdbx_seq_one_letter_code
_entity_poly.pdbx_strand_id
1 'polypeptide(L)'
;KKEGRLPLGEGGYEYLKTVHTVTGVYSEIFFITEMGTGIGRLIVDPFHKLLYSSRAEDVNAIKQLTRKGLSVADAISQLLKERGYE
;
A
#
# COMPACT_ATOMS: atom_id res chain seq x y z
N LYS A 1 19.18 15.99 14.09
CA LYS A 1 19.67 15.38 15.36
C LYS A 1 19.15 13.94 15.39
N LYS A 2 20.03 12.93 15.30
CA LYS A 2 19.71 11.50 15.44
C LYS A 2 19.26 11.28 16.89
N GLU A 3 17.96 11.16 17.16
CA GLU A 3 17.46 10.91 18.52
C GLU A 3 17.65 9.46 18.99
N GLY A 4 18.30 8.58 18.20
CA GLY A 4 18.62 7.20 18.64
C GLY A 4 17.41 6.34 18.98
N ARG A 5 16.21 6.71 18.49
CA ARG A 5 14.94 6.05 18.85
C ARG A 5 14.78 4.66 18.24
N LEU A 6 15.60 4.32 17.23
CA LEU A 6 15.57 3.03 16.56
C LEU A 6 16.87 2.27 16.89
N PRO A 7 16.80 0.97 17.22
CA PRO A 7 17.97 0.14 17.53
C PRO A 7 18.70 -0.27 16.24
N LEU A 8 19.17 0.70 15.46
CA LEU A 8 19.81 0.49 14.17
C LEU A 8 21.26 0.95 14.20
N GLY A 9 22.17 0.07 13.75
CA GLY A 9 23.53 0.45 13.40
C GLY A 9 23.57 1.33 12.14
N GLU A 10 24.76 1.85 11.80
CA GLU A 10 24.93 2.78 10.68
C GLU A 10 24.47 2.19 9.34
N GLY A 11 24.85 0.94 9.03
CA GLY A 11 24.40 0.25 7.82
C GLY A 11 22.88 0.05 7.76
N GLY A 12 22.23 -0.25 8.89
CA GLY A 12 20.77 -0.38 8.96
C GLY A 12 20.04 0.94 8.67
N TYR A 13 20.63 2.07 9.09
CA TYR A 13 20.13 3.39 8.74
C TYR A 13 20.28 3.70 7.23
N GLU A 14 21.37 3.27 6.59
CA GLU A 14 21.51 3.46 5.14
C GLU A 14 20.50 2.63 4.35
N TYR A 15 20.26 1.37 4.73
CA TYR A 15 19.18 0.57 4.13
C TYR A 15 17.80 1.18 4.37
N LEU A 16 17.53 1.70 5.56
CA LEU A 16 16.24 2.34 5.84
C LEU A 16 15.97 3.53 4.92
N LYS A 17 17.01 4.30 4.53
CA LYS A 17 16.87 5.41 3.58
C LYS A 17 16.53 4.95 2.15
N THR A 18 16.82 3.71 1.77
CA THR A 18 16.52 3.21 0.42
C THR A 18 15.09 2.72 0.28
N VAL A 19 14.37 2.53 1.38
CA VAL A 19 12.98 2.03 1.37
C VAL A 19 12.10 2.98 0.58
N HIS A 20 11.43 2.44 -0.43
CA HIS A 20 10.56 3.22 -1.31
C HIS A 20 9.32 2.44 -1.74
N THR A 21 8.35 3.16 -2.28
CA THR A 21 7.19 2.58 -2.96
C THR A 21 7.36 2.75 -4.45
N VAL A 22 7.21 1.65 -5.20
CA VAL A 22 7.03 1.69 -6.64
C VAL A 22 5.53 1.66 -6.91
N THR A 23 4.94 2.84 -7.17
CA THR A 23 3.49 3.00 -7.31
C THR A 23 2.92 2.01 -8.33
N GLY A 24 1.91 1.26 -7.92
CA GLY A 24 1.25 0.25 -8.75
C GLY A 24 1.91 -1.14 -8.69
N VAL A 25 3.16 -1.25 -8.26
CA VAL A 25 3.91 -2.52 -8.24
C VAL A 25 4.02 -3.08 -6.81
N TYR A 26 4.78 -2.42 -5.93
CA TYR A 26 4.96 -2.84 -4.52
C TYR A 26 5.34 -1.66 -3.63
N SER A 27 5.15 -1.85 -2.32
CA SER A 27 5.74 -0.98 -1.28
C SER A 27 6.81 -1.74 -0.51
N GLU A 28 7.96 -1.14 -0.26
CA GLU A 28 8.97 -1.72 0.61
C GLU A 28 8.67 -1.46 2.09
N ILE A 29 8.99 -2.44 2.93
CA ILE A 29 8.82 -2.38 4.39
C ILE A 29 10.14 -2.81 5.02
N PHE A 30 10.66 -1.98 5.92
CA PHE A 30 11.83 -2.32 6.73
C PHE A 30 11.39 -3.07 7.98
N PHE A 31 11.92 -4.28 8.19
CA PHE A 31 11.65 -5.11 9.35
C PHE A 31 12.80 -5.05 10.34
N ILE A 32 12.45 -4.93 11.62
CA ILE A 32 13.36 -5.16 12.75
C ILE A 32 12.74 -6.30 13.56
N THR A 33 13.44 -7.42 13.64
CA THR A 33 13.00 -8.62 14.34
C THR A 33 14.12 -9.15 15.23
N GLU A 34 13.80 -10.06 16.15
CA GLU A 34 14.82 -10.73 16.98
C GLU A 34 15.83 -11.54 16.13
N MET A 35 15.40 -12.01 14.95
CA MET A 35 16.25 -12.78 14.03
C MET A 35 17.08 -11.91 13.07
N GLY A 36 16.91 -10.59 13.10
CA GLY A 36 17.64 -9.66 12.25
C GLY A 36 16.77 -8.59 11.60
N THR A 37 17.37 -7.86 10.67
CA THR A 37 16.73 -6.77 9.92
C THR A 37 16.74 -7.03 8.42
N GLY A 38 15.78 -6.45 7.70
CA GLY A 38 15.70 -6.61 6.25
C GLY A 38 14.61 -5.77 5.61
N ILE A 39 14.58 -5.73 4.28
CA ILE A 39 13.55 -5.05 3.48
C ILE A 39 12.71 -6.11 2.76
N GLY A 40 11.41 -6.11 3.03
CA GLY A 40 10.44 -6.93 2.30
C GLY A 40 9.60 -6.07 1.35
N ARG A 41 9.04 -6.70 0.31
CA ARG A 41 8.12 -6.05 -0.63
C ARG A 41 6.69 -6.52 -0.37
N LEU A 42 5.81 -5.57 -0.10
CA LEU A 42 4.37 -5.78 -0.01
C LEU A 42 3.75 -5.56 -1.39
N ILE A 43 3.26 -6.64 -1.99
CA ILE A 43 2.45 -6.63 -3.21
C ILE A 43 1.00 -6.79 -2.79
N VAL A 44 0.19 -5.79 -3.11
CA VAL A 44 -1.24 -5.76 -2.79
C VAL A 44 -2.03 -6.06 -4.07
N ASP A 45 -3.02 -6.94 -3.98
CA ASP A 45 -3.92 -7.22 -5.09
C ASP A 45 -4.78 -5.99 -5.45
N PRO A 46 -5.35 -5.94 -6.67
CA PRO A 46 -6.11 -4.78 -7.14
C PRO A 46 -7.30 -4.40 -6.25
N PHE A 47 -7.97 -5.37 -5.63
CA PHE A 47 -9.13 -5.12 -4.78
C PHE A 47 -8.71 -4.40 -3.51
N HIS A 48 -7.73 -4.95 -2.77
CA HIS A 48 -7.26 -4.31 -1.54
C HIS A 48 -6.57 -2.97 -1.83
N LYS A 49 -5.94 -2.78 -3.00
CA LYS A 49 -5.43 -1.47 -3.43
C LYS A 49 -6.53 -0.41 -3.49
N LEU A 50 -7.70 -0.75 -4.04
CA LEU A 50 -8.85 0.17 -4.10
C LEU A 50 -9.52 0.35 -2.74
N LEU A 51 -9.65 -0.73 -1.97
CA LEU A 51 -10.28 -0.69 -0.65
C LEU A 51 -9.55 0.26 0.31
N TYR A 52 -8.22 0.32 0.24
CA TYR A 52 -7.38 1.17 1.08
C TYR A 52 -6.89 2.44 0.38
N SER A 53 -7.39 2.75 -0.82
CA SER A 53 -6.92 3.92 -1.58
C SER A 53 -7.35 5.22 -0.91
N SER A 54 -6.41 6.15 -0.79
CA SER A 54 -6.67 7.55 -0.41
C SER A 54 -6.70 8.48 -1.63
N ARG A 55 -6.57 7.96 -2.86
CA ARG A 55 -6.63 8.76 -4.08
C ARG A 55 -8.06 9.28 -4.25
N ALA A 56 -8.20 10.60 -4.43
CA ALA A 56 -9.51 11.25 -4.58
C ALA A 56 -10.35 10.65 -5.71
N GLU A 57 -9.70 10.24 -6.82
CA GLU A 57 -10.34 9.58 -7.96
C GLU A 57 -10.98 8.25 -7.58
N ASP A 58 -10.25 7.38 -6.88
CA ASP A 58 -10.74 6.06 -6.45
C ASP A 58 -11.87 6.21 -5.43
N VAL A 59 -11.68 7.08 -4.44
CA VAL A 59 -12.68 7.36 -3.39
C VAL A 59 -13.97 7.90 -4.01
N ASN A 60 -13.85 8.83 -4.95
CA ASN A 60 -15.02 9.38 -5.64
C ASN A 60 -15.70 8.32 -6.53
N ALA A 61 -14.95 7.53 -7.29
CA ALA A 61 -15.52 6.47 -8.13
C ALA A 61 -16.33 5.45 -7.31
N ILE A 62 -15.76 4.96 -6.20
CA ILE A 62 -16.45 4.05 -5.28
C ILE A 62 -17.70 4.74 -4.71
N LYS A 63 -17.59 6.00 -4.27
CA LYS A 63 -18.72 6.77 -3.74
C LYS A 63 -19.86 6.96 -4.74
N GLN A 64 -19.56 7.12 -6.02
CA GLN A 64 -20.58 7.26 -7.05
C GLN A 64 -21.30 5.94 -7.31
N LEU A 65 -20.59 4.82 -7.27
CA LEU A 65 -21.19 3.48 -7.40
C LEU A 65 -22.03 3.11 -6.18
N THR A 66 -21.56 3.41 -4.97
CA THR A 66 -22.33 3.15 -3.74
C THR A 66 -23.61 4.00 -3.66
N ARG A 67 -23.58 5.23 -4.18
CA ARG A 67 -24.80 6.06 -4.33
C ARG A 67 -25.84 5.46 -5.27
N LYS A 68 -25.45 4.56 -6.17
CA LYS A 68 -26.37 3.79 -7.03
C LYS A 68 -26.92 2.53 -6.33
N GLY A 69 -26.60 2.33 -5.04
CA GLY A 69 -27.11 1.22 -4.24
C GLY A 69 -26.16 0.03 -4.15
N LEU A 70 -24.98 0.08 -4.75
CA LEU A 70 -23.99 -1.00 -4.65
C LEU A 70 -23.36 -1.01 -3.24
N SER A 71 -23.03 -2.21 -2.76
CA SER A 71 -22.11 -2.34 -1.63
C SER A 71 -20.72 -1.82 -2.01
N VAL A 72 -19.89 -1.51 -1.01
CA VAL A 72 -18.50 -1.10 -1.28
C VAL A 72 -17.73 -2.20 -2.02
N ALA A 73 -17.94 -3.46 -1.66
CA ALA A 73 -17.29 -4.60 -2.30
C ALA A 73 -17.73 -4.76 -3.76
N ASP A 74 -19.02 -4.58 -4.05
CA ASP A 74 -19.55 -4.65 -5.42
C ASP A 74 -19.06 -3.46 -6.26
N ALA A 75 -19.02 -2.26 -5.67
CA ALA A 75 -18.50 -1.07 -6.32
C ALA A 75 -17.01 -1.23 -6.71
N ILE A 76 -16.19 -1.78 -5.81
CA ILE A 76 -14.79 -2.07 -6.10
C ILE A 76 -14.68 -3.14 -7.19
N SER A 77 -15.44 -4.23 -7.08
CA SER A 77 -15.44 -5.31 -8.08
C SER A 77 -15.84 -4.79 -9.47
N GLN A 78 -16.85 -3.93 -9.54
CA GLN A 78 -17.25 -3.29 -10.79
C GLN A 78 -16.15 -2.36 -11.34
N LEU A 79 -15.56 -1.52 -10.49
CA LEU A 79 -14.49 -0.60 -10.90
C LEU A 79 -13.25 -1.35 -11.40
N LEU A 80 -12.93 -2.51 -10.83
CA LEU A 80 -11.87 -3.40 -11.30
C LEU A 80 -12.17 -3.95 -12.70
N LYS A 81 -13.40 -4.42 -12.95
CA LYS A 81 -13.82 -4.87 -14.28
C LYS A 81 -13.73 -3.74 -15.31
N GLU A 82 -14.16 -2.53 -14.96
CA GLU A 82 -14.05 -1.34 -15.83
C GLU A 82 -12.58 -0.99 -16.15
N ARG A 83 -11.64 -1.35 -15.28
CA ARG A 83 -10.20 -1.17 -15.45
C ARG A 83 -9.49 -2.37 -16.12
N GLY A 84 -10.24 -3.39 -16.55
CA GLY A 84 -9.70 -4.55 -17.26
C GLY A 84 -9.09 -5.63 -16.36
N TYR A 85 -9.44 -5.65 -15.08
CA TYR A 85 -9.13 -6.78 -14.19
C TYR A 85 -10.25 -7.83 -14.28
N GLU A 86 -9.87 -9.11 -14.39
CA GLU A 86 -10.81 -10.26 -14.40
C GLU A 86 -11.41 -10.54 -13.02
#